data_AF-A0A2G8T2C6-F1
#
_entry.id   AF-A0A2G8T2C6-F1
#
_cell.length_a   1.000
_cell.length_b   1.000
_cell.length_c   1.000
_cell.angle_alpha   90.00
_cell.angle_beta   90.00
_cell.angle_gamma   90.00
#
_symmetry.space_group_name_H-M   'P 1'
#
loop_
_entity.id
_entity.type
_entity.pdbx_description
1 polymer ?
#
loop_
_entity_poly.entity_id
_entity_poly.type
_entity_poly.pdbx_seq_one_letter_code
_entity_poly.pdbx_strand_id
1 'polypeptide(L)'
;MSAPKQLAGKRIAVLAADGFEKAELAAPVAALREAGADVVIVGLHAGRIRGMDVQQAAELVAVDLEMSQARAPDFDGLLIPGGYISPDLLRQSAQARDLVRHMDALGKPIAVLSQAPLLLASSGLVTNRTLTSWPGVRDDMVNAGAIWLNEEVVRDLNWLSSRSAEDVPALVRAMIPFFEGQSEAGATVRRAQSDPQRQEPSETPGQPLRWLATPSVGAMLSLALLGIGVVASNRVRRQKQAMPAEPEPPPAQ
;
A
#
# COMPACT_ATOMS: atom_id res chain seq x y z
N MET A 1 15.43 9.63 -34.34
CA MET A 1 14.01 9.44 -33.93
C MET A 1 14.02 8.47 -32.77
N SER A 2 13.46 8.84 -31.62
CA SER A 2 13.36 7.91 -30.48
C SER A 2 12.47 6.73 -30.87
N ALA A 3 12.80 5.51 -30.40
CA ALA A 3 11.98 4.33 -30.64
C ALA A 3 10.54 4.55 -30.14
N PRO A 4 9.52 3.98 -30.81
CA PRO A 4 8.14 4.07 -30.34
C PRO A 4 8.03 3.49 -28.93
N LYS A 5 7.32 4.20 -28.04
CA LYS A 5 7.09 3.74 -26.68
C LYS A 5 6.14 2.53 -26.69
N GLN A 6 6.44 1.48 -25.92
CA GLN A 6 5.76 0.18 -25.95
C GLN A 6 4.25 0.26 -25.67
N LEU A 7 3.82 1.17 -24.82
CA LEU A 7 2.42 1.34 -24.43
C LEU A 7 1.77 2.59 -25.04
N ALA A 8 2.36 3.16 -26.10
CA ALA A 8 1.78 4.31 -26.77
C ALA A 8 0.34 4.01 -27.24
N GLY A 9 -0.60 4.86 -26.84
CA GLY A 9 -2.03 4.70 -27.16
C GLY A 9 -2.78 3.70 -26.28
N LYS A 10 -2.14 3.08 -25.28
CA LYS A 10 -2.82 2.26 -24.27
C LYS A 10 -3.33 3.13 -23.13
N ARG A 11 -4.59 2.92 -22.74
CA ARG A 11 -5.19 3.59 -21.59
C ARG A 11 -5.33 2.64 -20.41
N ILE A 12 -4.57 2.88 -19.34
CA ILE A 12 -4.50 2.00 -18.17
C ILE A 12 -5.19 2.67 -16.98
N ALA A 13 -6.23 2.01 -16.45
CA ALA A 13 -6.86 2.41 -15.20
C ALA A 13 -5.99 2.01 -14.01
N VAL A 14 -5.86 2.87 -13.02
CA VAL A 14 -5.27 2.57 -11.71
C VAL A 14 -6.37 2.73 -10.67
N LEU A 15 -6.89 1.62 -10.15
CA LEU A 15 -7.97 1.63 -9.18
C LEU A 15 -7.39 1.69 -7.76
N ALA A 16 -7.63 2.81 -7.07
CA ALA A 16 -7.13 3.05 -5.72
C ALA A 16 -8.13 3.86 -4.88
N ALA A 17 -8.14 3.65 -3.58
CA ALA A 17 -8.88 4.44 -2.61
C ALA A 17 -7.93 5.07 -1.58
N ASP A 18 -8.46 5.81 -0.61
CA ASP A 18 -7.65 6.24 0.54
C ASP A 18 -6.93 5.06 1.19
N GLY A 19 -5.70 5.33 1.61
CA GLY A 19 -4.86 4.38 2.31
C GLY A 19 -4.19 3.33 1.42
N PHE A 20 -3.97 3.65 0.13
CA PHE A 20 -3.12 2.85 -0.77
C PHE A 20 -1.64 2.92 -0.34
N GLU A 21 -0.87 1.87 -0.58
CA GLU A 21 0.58 1.89 -0.32
C GLU A 21 1.31 2.72 -1.38
N LYS A 22 2.04 3.75 -0.95
CA LYS A 22 2.68 4.74 -1.83
C LYS A 22 3.63 4.08 -2.82
N ALA A 23 4.49 3.18 -2.34
CA ALA A 23 5.49 2.52 -3.17
C ALA A 23 4.84 1.67 -4.28
N GLU A 24 3.69 1.08 -3.97
CA GLU A 24 2.93 0.19 -4.84
C GLU A 24 2.11 0.93 -5.91
N LEU A 25 1.90 2.25 -5.75
CA LEU A 25 1.29 3.10 -6.78
C LEU A 25 2.34 3.88 -7.56
N ALA A 26 3.25 4.58 -6.86
CA ALA A 26 4.11 5.59 -7.48
C ALA A 26 5.06 5.00 -8.53
N ALA A 27 5.76 3.91 -8.21
CA ALA A 27 6.73 3.30 -9.12
C ALA A 27 6.05 2.63 -10.33
N PRO A 28 4.99 1.82 -10.17
CA PRO A 28 4.25 1.27 -11.32
C PRO A 28 3.65 2.35 -12.24
N VAL A 29 3.05 3.42 -11.68
CA VAL A 29 2.49 4.53 -12.46
C VAL A 29 3.58 5.26 -13.25
N ALA A 30 4.73 5.53 -12.62
CA ALA A 30 5.85 6.16 -13.30
C ALA A 30 6.33 5.32 -14.50
N ALA A 31 6.49 4.00 -14.30
CA ALA A 31 6.92 3.09 -15.35
C ALA A 31 5.91 3.02 -16.52
N LEU A 32 4.61 2.96 -16.24
CA LEU A 32 3.56 2.96 -17.27
C LEU A 32 3.60 4.26 -18.11
N ARG A 33 3.72 5.41 -17.45
CA ARG A 33 3.80 6.72 -18.14
C ARG A 33 5.10 6.86 -18.94
N GLU A 34 6.22 6.38 -18.40
CA GLU A 34 7.50 6.35 -19.11
C GLU A 34 7.39 5.49 -20.38
N ALA A 35 6.74 4.32 -20.28
CA ALA A 35 6.43 3.42 -21.39
C ALA A 35 5.31 3.93 -22.33
N GLY A 36 4.73 5.12 -22.09
CA GLY A 36 3.85 5.81 -23.02
C GLY A 36 2.35 5.56 -22.86
N ALA A 37 1.94 4.88 -21.78
CA ALA A 37 0.53 4.69 -21.48
C ALA A 37 -0.13 6.00 -21.00
N ASP A 38 -1.40 6.18 -21.37
CA ASP A 38 -2.31 7.11 -20.71
C ASP A 38 -2.79 6.47 -19.41
N VAL A 39 -2.36 7.01 -18.26
CA VAL A 39 -2.64 6.42 -16.94
C VAL A 39 -3.68 7.26 -16.22
N VAL A 40 -4.81 6.64 -15.89
CA VAL A 40 -5.96 7.28 -15.25
C VAL A 40 -6.15 6.72 -13.83
N ILE A 41 -5.99 7.56 -12.82
CA ILE A 41 -6.29 7.19 -11.42
C ILE A 41 -7.82 7.22 -11.22
N VAL A 42 -8.40 6.04 -11.00
CA VAL A 42 -9.82 5.84 -10.70
C VAL A 42 -10.01 5.71 -9.19
N GLY A 43 -10.75 6.65 -8.60
CA GLY A 43 -10.97 6.74 -7.15
C GLY A 43 -12.43 6.51 -6.76
N LEU A 44 -12.68 6.04 -5.54
CA LEU A 44 -14.05 5.90 -5.00
C LEU A 44 -14.79 7.23 -4.81
N HIS A 45 -14.06 8.36 -4.82
CA HIS A 45 -14.61 9.71 -4.79
C HIS A 45 -13.71 10.65 -5.59
N ALA A 46 -14.26 11.78 -6.05
CA ALA A 46 -13.48 12.84 -6.68
C ALA A 46 -12.49 13.52 -5.72
N GLY A 47 -11.55 14.29 -6.28
CA GLY A 47 -10.60 15.08 -5.52
C GLY A 47 -9.25 14.38 -5.36
N ARG A 48 -8.86 14.05 -4.13
CA ARG A 48 -7.55 13.45 -3.84
C ARG A 48 -7.66 12.32 -2.81
N ILE A 49 -6.93 11.24 -3.04
CA ILE A 49 -6.80 10.10 -2.12
C ILE A 49 -5.44 10.14 -1.41
N ARG A 50 -5.41 9.73 -0.14
CA ARG A 50 -4.23 9.70 0.72
C ARG A 50 -3.45 8.40 0.55
N GLY A 51 -2.17 8.49 0.20
CA GLY A 51 -1.27 7.35 0.27
C GLY A 51 -0.78 7.09 1.70
N MET A 52 -0.29 5.88 1.94
CA MET A 52 0.41 5.46 3.16
C MET A 52 1.83 5.04 2.82
N ASP A 53 2.77 5.30 3.73
CA ASP A 53 4.05 4.60 3.80
C ASP A 53 3.95 3.65 5.01
N VAL A 54 3.55 2.40 4.71
CA VAL A 54 3.21 1.37 5.69
C VAL A 54 2.03 1.79 6.58
N GLN A 55 2.30 2.48 7.70
CA GLN A 55 1.28 2.95 8.66
C GLN A 55 1.20 4.49 8.74
N GLN A 56 2.09 5.21 8.06
CA GLN A 56 2.16 6.67 8.14
C GLN A 56 1.50 7.30 6.94
N ALA A 57 0.77 8.40 7.14
CA ALA A 57 0.20 9.18 6.05
C ALA A 57 1.31 9.72 5.13
N ALA A 58 1.17 9.46 3.83
CA ALA A 58 2.05 9.93 2.77
C ALA A 58 1.36 10.99 1.90
N GLU A 59 1.85 11.28 0.71
CA GLU A 59 1.31 12.32 -0.16
C GLU A 59 -0.12 12.02 -0.65
N LEU A 60 -0.84 13.09 -1.01
CA LEU A 60 -2.14 13.00 -1.68
C LEU A 60 -1.96 12.87 -3.19
N VAL A 61 -2.66 11.93 -3.82
CA VAL A 61 -2.72 11.74 -5.27
C VAL A 61 -4.07 12.22 -5.80
N ALA A 62 -4.07 12.94 -6.93
CA ALA A 62 -5.30 13.40 -7.57
C ALA A 62 -6.04 12.22 -8.21
N VAL A 63 -7.37 12.23 -8.09
CA VAL A 63 -8.25 11.31 -8.79
C VAL A 63 -8.61 11.92 -10.13
N ASP A 64 -8.30 11.20 -11.21
CA ASP A 64 -8.58 11.62 -12.58
C ASP A 64 -10.02 11.30 -12.99
N LEU A 65 -10.57 10.20 -12.48
CA LEU A 65 -11.92 9.73 -12.78
C LEU A 65 -12.58 9.13 -11.53
N GLU A 66 -13.82 9.51 -11.25
CA GLU A 66 -14.57 8.87 -10.17
C GLU A 66 -15.07 7.48 -10.60
N MET A 67 -15.14 6.56 -9.64
CA MET A 67 -15.58 5.18 -9.83
C MET A 67 -16.96 5.09 -10.52
N SER A 68 -17.86 6.02 -10.21
CA SER A 68 -19.19 6.11 -10.81
C SER A 68 -19.19 6.36 -12.34
N GLN A 69 -18.07 6.83 -12.89
CA GLN A 69 -17.90 7.18 -14.30
C GLN A 69 -17.01 6.20 -15.08
N ALA A 70 -16.30 5.32 -14.38
CA ALA A 70 -15.36 4.40 -15.03
C ALA A 70 -16.09 3.20 -15.65
N ARG A 71 -15.79 2.92 -16.92
CA ARG A 71 -16.37 1.79 -17.66
C ARG A 71 -15.26 0.93 -18.23
N ALA A 72 -15.37 -0.39 -18.07
CA ALA A 72 -14.35 -1.35 -18.52
C ALA A 72 -13.94 -1.20 -20.01
N PRO A 73 -14.86 -0.94 -20.97
CA PRO A 73 -14.49 -0.74 -22.37
C PRO A 73 -13.60 0.47 -22.64
N ASP A 74 -13.57 1.46 -21.74
CA ASP A 74 -12.82 2.71 -21.90
C ASP A 74 -11.32 2.52 -21.58
N PHE A 75 -10.90 1.33 -21.15
CA PHE A 75 -9.54 1.00 -20.73
C PHE A 75 -8.98 -0.23 -21.46
N ASP A 76 -7.68 -0.23 -21.65
CA ASP A 76 -6.91 -1.34 -22.20
C ASP A 76 -6.32 -2.26 -21.13
N GLY A 77 -6.26 -1.80 -19.88
CA GLY A 77 -5.76 -2.58 -18.76
C GLY A 77 -6.08 -1.95 -17.41
N LEU A 78 -5.89 -2.72 -16.34
CA LEU A 78 -6.15 -2.32 -14.97
C LEU A 78 -4.93 -2.62 -14.09
N LEU A 79 -4.52 -1.65 -13.27
CA LEU A 79 -3.58 -1.82 -12.17
C LEU A 79 -4.31 -1.57 -10.85
N ILE A 80 -4.11 -2.43 -9.86
CA ILE A 80 -4.65 -2.27 -8.50
C ILE A 80 -3.49 -2.38 -7.50
N PRO A 81 -2.98 -1.24 -7.00
CA PRO A 81 -2.02 -1.21 -5.91
C PRO A 81 -2.61 -1.78 -4.62
N GLY A 82 -1.76 -2.27 -3.72
CA GLY A 82 -2.18 -2.74 -2.42
C GLY A 82 -2.19 -1.64 -1.35
N GLY A 83 -1.82 -2.03 -0.14
CA GLY A 83 -2.02 -1.27 1.09
C GLY A 83 -3.06 -1.96 1.98
N TYR A 84 -3.06 -1.65 3.27
CA TYR A 84 -3.99 -2.28 4.21
C TYR A 84 -5.43 -1.76 4.12
N ILE A 85 -5.60 -0.52 3.68
CA ILE A 85 -6.90 0.18 3.73
C ILE A 85 -7.56 0.20 2.35
N SER A 86 -6.84 0.64 1.31
CA SER A 86 -7.42 0.83 -0.02
C SER A 86 -8.08 -0.45 -0.59
N PRO A 87 -7.41 -1.61 -0.65
CA PRO A 87 -8.04 -2.87 -1.07
C PRO A 87 -9.27 -3.28 -0.28
N ASP A 88 -9.30 -2.99 1.03
CA ASP A 88 -10.45 -3.29 1.89
C ASP A 88 -11.64 -2.36 1.61
N LEU A 89 -11.40 -1.08 1.34
CA LEU A 89 -12.45 -0.16 0.88
C LEU A 89 -12.98 -0.57 -0.50
N LEU A 90 -12.07 -0.90 -1.43
CA LEU A 90 -12.43 -1.28 -2.79
C LEU A 90 -13.28 -2.55 -2.84
N ARG A 91 -12.96 -3.59 -2.05
CA ARG A 91 -13.73 -4.85 -2.06
C ARG A 91 -15.17 -4.68 -1.54
N GLN A 92 -15.43 -3.66 -0.73
CA GLN A 92 -16.77 -3.34 -0.23
C GLN A 92 -17.61 -2.59 -1.28
N SER A 93 -16.96 -1.87 -2.20
CA SER A 93 -17.64 -1.13 -3.27
C SER A 93 -18.22 -2.07 -4.34
N ALA A 94 -19.53 -1.96 -4.59
CA ALA A 94 -20.18 -2.70 -5.67
C ALA A 94 -19.63 -2.29 -7.04
N GLN A 95 -19.46 -0.99 -7.27
CA GLN A 95 -18.96 -0.44 -8.54
C GLN A 95 -17.52 -0.88 -8.84
N ALA A 96 -16.65 -0.96 -7.83
CA ALA A 96 -15.29 -1.46 -8.01
C ALA A 96 -15.30 -2.94 -8.39
N ARG A 97 -16.10 -3.76 -7.69
CA ARG A 97 -16.26 -5.19 -8.02
C ARG A 97 -16.85 -5.39 -9.43
N ASP A 98 -17.81 -4.56 -9.85
CA ASP A 98 -18.38 -4.58 -11.19
C ASP A 98 -17.36 -4.21 -12.26
N LEU A 99 -16.55 -3.16 -12.04
CA LEU A 99 -15.50 -2.78 -12.98
C LEU A 99 -14.53 -3.94 -13.19
N VAL A 100 -14.02 -4.54 -12.11
CA VAL A 100 -13.07 -5.65 -12.20
C VAL A 100 -13.69 -6.86 -12.90
N ARG A 101 -14.92 -7.24 -12.57
CA ARG A 101 -15.63 -8.32 -13.28
C ARG A 101 -15.74 -8.06 -14.77
N HIS A 102 -16.12 -6.86 -15.18
CA HIS A 102 -16.26 -6.52 -16.59
C HIS A 102 -14.91 -6.47 -17.31
N MET A 103 -13.86 -5.96 -16.67
CA MET A 103 -12.49 -5.99 -17.22
C MET A 103 -12.03 -7.44 -17.45
N ASP A 104 -12.26 -8.33 -16.47
CA ASP A 104 -11.90 -9.74 -16.55
C ASP A 104 -12.71 -10.48 -17.64
N ALA A 105 -14.02 -10.25 -17.71
CA ALA A 105 -14.88 -10.83 -18.74
C ALA A 105 -14.50 -10.40 -20.17
N LEU A 106 -13.94 -9.20 -20.33
CA LEU A 106 -13.40 -8.71 -21.60
C LEU A 106 -11.98 -9.23 -21.89
N GLY A 107 -11.40 -10.04 -21.00
CA GLY A 107 -10.02 -10.53 -21.11
C GLY A 107 -8.97 -9.43 -21.02
N LYS A 108 -9.31 -8.27 -20.44
CA LYS A 108 -8.37 -7.16 -20.29
C LYS A 108 -7.26 -7.57 -19.32
N PRO A 109 -5.99 -7.19 -19.56
CA PRO A 109 -4.91 -7.36 -18.61
C PRO A 109 -5.21 -6.66 -17.27
N ILE A 110 -5.07 -7.40 -16.16
CA ILE A 110 -5.27 -6.93 -14.79
C ILE A 110 -4.00 -7.22 -13.99
N ALA A 111 -3.34 -6.19 -13.49
CA ALA A 111 -2.22 -6.28 -12.56
C ALA A 111 -2.68 -5.96 -11.13
N VAL A 112 -2.39 -6.84 -10.17
CA VAL A 112 -2.73 -6.66 -8.75
C VAL A 112 -1.49 -6.83 -7.88
N LEU A 113 -1.35 -6.01 -6.83
CA LEU A 113 -0.19 -6.02 -5.95
C LEU A 113 -0.61 -6.16 -4.48
N SER A 114 0.16 -6.95 -3.72
CA SER A 114 0.04 -7.04 -2.27
C SER A 114 -1.34 -7.51 -1.79
N GLN A 115 -2.13 -6.70 -1.07
CA GLN A 115 -3.47 -7.08 -0.61
C GLN A 115 -4.58 -6.87 -1.67
N ALA A 116 -4.28 -6.26 -2.82
CA ALA A 116 -5.25 -6.01 -3.89
C ALA A 116 -6.03 -7.26 -4.39
N PRO A 117 -5.47 -8.49 -4.38
CA PRO A 117 -6.23 -9.70 -4.72
C PRO A 117 -7.51 -9.94 -3.89
N LEU A 118 -7.65 -9.32 -2.71
CA LEU A 118 -8.91 -9.32 -1.94
C LEU A 118 -10.10 -8.81 -2.76
N LEU A 119 -9.88 -7.84 -3.66
CA LEU A 119 -10.90 -7.34 -4.57
C LEU A 119 -11.31 -8.40 -5.59
N LEU A 120 -10.35 -9.15 -6.16
CA LEU A 120 -10.64 -10.24 -7.09
C LEU A 120 -11.46 -11.34 -6.40
N ALA A 121 -11.06 -11.73 -5.18
CA ALA A 121 -11.77 -12.74 -4.39
C ALA A 121 -13.20 -12.30 -4.08
N SER A 122 -13.39 -11.06 -3.63
CA SER A 122 -14.72 -10.49 -3.32
C SER A 122 -15.57 -10.22 -4.57
N SER A 123 -14.94 -10.25 -5.75
CA SER A 123 -15.60 -10.18 -7.04
C SER A 123 -16.02 -11.56 -7.57
N GLY A 124 -15.64 -12.65 -6.87
CA GLY A 124 -15.95 -14.03 -7.25
C GLY A 124 -15.09 -14.58 -8.39
N LEU A 125 -13.91 -14.02 -8.63
CA LEU A 125 -13.12 -14.31 -9.83
C LEU A 125 -12.02 -15.36 -9.62
N VAL A 126 -11.59 -15.60 -8.39
CA VAL A 126 -10.31 -16.29 -8.12
C VAL A 126 -10.40 -17.81 -8.12
N THR A 127 -11.61 -18.38 -8.20
CA THR A 127 -11.80 -19.84 -8.18
C THR A 127 -11.07 -20.49 -9.35
N ASN A 128 -10.20 -21.47 -9.06
CA ASN A 128 -9.33 -22.17 -10.01
C ASN A 128 -8.34 -21.27 -10.76
N ARG A 129 -8.05 -20.07 -10.24
CA ARG A 129 -7.01 -19.17 -10.76
C ARG A 129 -5.74 -19.31 -9.93
N THR A 130 -4.60 -19.09 -10.57
CA THR A 130 -3.29 -19.07 -9.90
C THR A 130 -2.84 -17.64 -9.69
N LEU A 131 -2.45 -17.27 -8.47
CA LEU A 131 -1.97 -15.92 -8.16
C LEU A 131 -0.98 -15.92 -7.00
N THR A 132 -0.37 -14.77 -6.77
CA THR A 132 0.37 -14.44 -5.56
C THR A 132 -0.25 -13.19 -4.91
N SER A 133 0.10 -12.93 -3.64
CA SER A 133 -0.40 -11.77 -2.89
C SER A 133 0.49 -11.49 -1.69
N TRP A 134 0.16 -10.45 -0.92
CA TRP A 134 0.70 -10.30 0.42
C TRP A 134 0.46 -11.60 1.22
N PRO A 135 1.47 -12.18 1.90
CA PRO A 135 1.31 -13.45 2.60
C PRO A 135 0.22 -13.44 3.68
N GLY A 136 -0.06 -12.28 4.27
CA GLY A 136 -1.10 -12.12 5.28
C GLY A 136 -2.53 -12.33 4.78
N VAL A 137 -2.77 -12.29 3.45
CA VAL A 137 -4.09 -12.57 2.85
C VAL A 137 -4.12 -13.89 2.07
N ARG A 138 -3.11 -14.76 2.27
CA ARG A 138 -3.05 -16.08 1.61
C ARG A 138 -4.32 -16.88 1.88
N ASP A 139 -4.74 -16.96 3.13
CA ASP A 139 -5.89 -17.80 3.51
C ASP A 139 -7.19 -17.28 2.91
N ASP A 140 -7.37 -15.96 2.75
CA ASP A 140 -8.48 -15.40 1.97
C ASP A 140 -8.48 -15.92 0.53
N MET A 141 -7.32 -15.98 -0.12
CA MET A 141 -7.18 -16.45 -1.49
C MET A 141 -7.49 -17.94 -1.61
N VAL A 142 -6.90 -18.75 -0.74
CA VAL A 142 -7.10 -20.21 -0.72
C VAL A 142 -8.56 -20.55 -0.40
N ASN A 143 -9.17 -19.90 0.59
CA ASN A 143 -10.56 -20.13 0.96
C ASN A 143 -11.55 -19.70 -0.14
N ALA A 144 -11.17 -18.72 -0.98
CA ALA A 144 -11.93 -18.32 -2.17
C ALA A 144 -11.71 -19.25 -3.39
N GLY A 145 -10.85 -20.26 -3.26
CA GLY A 145 -10.60 -21.28 -4.29
C GLY A 145 -9.44 -20.96 -5.23
N ALA A 146 -8.56 -20.02 -4.88
CA ALA A 146 -7.35 -19.73 -5.65
C ALA A 146 -6.21 -20.70 -5.31
N ILE A 147 -5.32 -20.91 -6.28
CA ILE A 147 -4.00 -21.51 -6.06
C ILE A 147 -3.02 -20.39 -5.76
N TRP A 148 -2.62 -20.28 -4.50
CA TRP A 148 -1.73 -19.21 -4.03
C TRP A 148 -0.27 -19.66 -4.06
N LEU A 149 0.60 -18.92 -4.75
CA LEU A 149 2.03 -19.20 -4.85
C LEU A 149 2.84 -18.11 -4.16
N ASN A 150 3.91 -18.49 -3.45
CA ASN A 150 4.84 -17.56 -2.81
C ASN A 150 5.95 -17.11 -3.78
N GLU A 151 5.56 -16.59 -4.94
CA GLU A 151 6.46 -16.13 -6.00
C GLU A 151 6.38 -14.60 -6.14
N GLU A 152 7.49 -13.95 -6.55
CA GLU A 152 7.58 -12.47 -6.70
C GLU A 152 6.52 -11.94 -7.66
N VAL A 153 6.32 -12.67 -8.76
CA VAL A 153 5.35 -12.35 -9.81
C VAL A 153 4.72 -13.65 -10.28
N VAL A 154 3.39 -13.68 -10.38
CA VAL A 154 2.64 -14.80 -10.95
C VAL A 154 1.75 -14.28 -12.05
N ARG A 155 1.84 -14.92 -13.22
CA ARG A 155 0.96 -14.66 -14.37
C ARG A 155 -0.01 -15.82 -14.54
N ASP A 156 -1.29 -15.49 -14.67
CA ASP A 156 -2.34 -16.46 -15.00
C ASP A 156 -3.34 -15.83 -15.98
N LEU A 157 -3.27 -16.25 -17.24
CA LEU A 157 -4.05 -15.69 -18.35
C LEU A 157 -3.88 -14.16 -18.45
N ASN A 158 -4.96 -13.43 -18.22
CA ASN A 158 -5.05 -11.98 -18.21
C ASN A 158 -4.71 -11.35 -16.85
N TRP A 159 -4.19 -12.11 -15.88
CA TRP A 159 -3.77 -11.58 -14.57
C TRP A 159 -2.25 -11.58 -14.40
N LEU A 160 -1.75 -10.54 -13.76
CA LEU A 160 -0.40 -10.42 -13.24
C LEU A 160 -0.49 -10.04 -11.76
N SER A 161 0.11 -10.84 -10.89
CA SER A 161 0.04 -10.61 -9.44
C SER A 161 1.43 -10.57 -8.82
N SER A 162 1.61 -9.83 -7.73
CA SER A 162 2.89 -9.70 -7.02
C SER A 162 2.67 -9.44 -5.51
N ARG A 163 3.62 -9.74 -4.63
CA ARG A 163 3.36 -9.89 -3.17
C ARG A 163 3.46 -8.61 -2.36
N SER A 164 4.35 -7.68 -2.71
CA SER A 164 4.67 -6.56 -1.84
C SER A 164 5.46 -5.45 -2.54
N ALA A 165 5.65 -4.33 -1.85
CA ALA A 165 6.56 -3.26 -2.25
C ALA A 165 7.99 -3.75 -2.62
N GLU A 166 8.49 -4.83 -1.99
CA GLU A 166 9.83 -5.39 -2.29
C GLU A 166 9.88 -6.01 -3.69
N ASP A 167 8.76 -6.54 -4.18
CA ASP A 167 8.65 -7.19 -5.48
C ASP A 167 8.30 -6.18 -6.60
N VAL A 168 8.09 -4.90 -6.29
CA VAL A 168 7.76 -3.85 -7.28
C VAL A 168 8.75 -3.80 -8.44
N PRO A 169 10.09 -3.94 -8.25
CA PRO A 169 11.02 -4.02 -9.37
C PRO A 169 10.75 -5.22 -10.30
N ALA A 170 10.37 -6.38 -9.76
CA ALA A 170 10.00 -7.55 -10.55
C ALA A 170 8.67 -7.35 -11.28
N LEU A 171 7.67 -6.80 -10.58
CA LEU A 171 6.39 -6.45 -11.18
C LEU A 171 6.57 -5.48 -12.34
N VAL A 172 7.30 -4.37 -12.17
CA VAL A 172 7.50 -3.37 -13.21
C VAL A 172 8.14 -3.98 -14.47
N ARG A 173 9.13 -4.87 -14.31
CA ARG A 173 9.75 -5.58 -15.46
C ARG A 173 8.73 -6.44 -16.22
N ALA A 174 7.85 -7.14 -15.52
CA ALA A 174 6.83 -8.00 -16.14
C ALA A 174 5.61 -7.23 -16.67
N MET A 175 5.27 -6.11 -16.04
CA MET A 175 4.03 -5.36 -16.26
C MET A 175 3.97 -4.68 -17.63
N ILE A 176 5.09 -4.13 -18.11
CA ILE A 176 5.12 -3.44 -19.41
C ILE A 176 4.81 -4.40 -20.58
N PRO A 177 5.54 -5.52 -20.79
CA PRO A 177 5.21 -6.47 -21.86
C PRO A 177 3.84 -7.12 -21.66
N PHE A 178 3.39 -7.28 -20.40
CA PHE A 178 2.06 -7.78 -20.09
C PHE A 178 0.94 -6.86 -20.60
N PHE A 179 1.02 -5.55 -20.35
CA PHE A 179 0.05 -4.58 -20.87
C PHE A 179 0.16 -4.31 -22.38
N GLU A 180 1.34 -4.55 -22.98
CA GLU A 180 1.51 -4.52 -24.43
C GLU A 180 0.75 -5.66 -25.12
N GLY A 181 0.48 -6.76 -24.38
CA GLY A 181 -0.20 -7.95 -24.88
C GLY A 181 0.75 -9.08 -25.27
N GLN A 182 2.02 -9.01 -24.87
CA GLN A 182 2.96 -10.11 -25.11
C GLN A 182 2.54 -11.33 -24.29
N SER A 183 2.43 -12.48 -24.95
CA SER A 183 2.30 -13.77 -24.27
C SER A 183 3.69 -14.18 -23.78
N GLU A 184 3.83 -14.53 -22.50
CA GLU A 184 5.07 -15.18 -22.08
C GLU A 184 5.12 -16.57 -22.71
N ALA A 185 6.16 -16.82 -23.49
CA ALA A 185 6.49 -18.16 -23.94
C ALA A 185 6.86 -19.02 -22.71
N GLY A 186 5.88 -19.75 -22.15
CA GLY A 186 6.14 -20.91 -21.29
C GLY A 186 5.94 -20.77 -19.77
N ALA A 187 5.33 -19.71 -19.23
CA ALA A 187 5.26 -19.51 -17.77
C ALA A 187 3.84 -19.56 -17.15
N THR A 188 2.91 -20.36 -17.68
CA THR A 188 1.70 -20.68 -16.90
C THR A 188 2.07 -21.73 -15.86
N VAL A 189 2.38 -21.31 -14.63
CA VAL A 189 2.62 -22.23 -13.51
C VAL A 189 1.28 -22.86 -13.13
N ARG A 190 0.91 -23.96 -13.80
CA ARG A 190 -0.23 -24.79 -13.40
C ARG A 190 0.20 -25.71 -12.26
N ARG A 191 0.36 -25.14 -11.07
CA ARG A 191 0.43 -25.95 -9.84
C ARG A 191 -0.98 -26.36 -9.45
N ALA A 192 -1.11 -27.58 -8.95
CA ALA A 192 -2.39 -28.10 -8.45
C ALA A 192 -2.67 -27.67 -7.00
N GLN A 193 -1.69 -27.09 -6.30
CA GLN A 193 -1.78 -26.82 -4.87
C GLN A 193 -1.07 -25.52 -4.50
N SER A 194 -1.65 -24.79 -3.54
CA SER A 194 -1.08 -23.58 -2.97
C SER A 194 0.16 -23.88 -2.13
N ASP A 195 1.14 -22.97 -2.16
CA ASP A 195 2.28 -23.00 -1.26
C ASP A 195 1.81 -22.90 0.20
N PRO A 196 2.55 -23.47 1.17
CA PRO A 196 2.12 -23.53 2.56
C PRO A 196 2.06 -22.13 3.22
N GLN A 197 1.24 -22.03 4.28
CA GLN A 197 1.19 -20.85 5.14
C GLN A 197 2.55 -20.65 5.84
N ARG A 198 2.98 -19.39 5.97
CA ARG A 198 4.19 -19.06 6.74
C ARG A 198 3.95 -19.27 8.23
N GLN A 199 4.97 -19.72 8.95
CA GLN A 199 4.93 -19.90 10.40
C GLN A 199 5.16 -18.57 11.15
N GLU A 200 5.83 -17.61 10.51
CA GLU A 200 6.14 -16.31 11.07
C GLU A 200 5.61 -15.18 10.18
N PRO A 201 5.30 -13.99 10.75
CA PRO A 201 4.94 -12.82 9.97
C PRO A 201 6.02 -12.45 8.95
N SER A 202 5.61 -11.79 7.87
CA SER A 202 6.56 -11.26 6.90
C SER A 202 7.25 -10.05 7.52
N GLU A 203 8.57 -10.13 7.74
CA GLU A 203 9.34 -8.99 8.23
C GLU A 203 9.40 -7.91 7.15
N THR A 204 8.81 -6.75 7.42
CA THR A 204 9.14 -5.52 6.67
C THR A 204 10.21 -4.79 7.47
N PRO A 205 11.36 -4.41 6.88
CA PRO A 205 12.40 -3.68 7.59
C PRO A 205 11.85 -2.47 8.35
N GLY A 206 12.08 -2.42 9.67
CA GLY A 206 11.70 -1.27 10.52
C GLY A 206 10.27 -1.27 11.10
N GLN A 207 9.46 -2.32 10.88
CA GLN A 207 8.12 -2.48 11.52
C GLN A 207 8.12 -2.24 13.05
N PRO A 208 9.01 -2.86 13.85
CA PRO A 208 8.96 -2.72 15.31
C PRO A 208 9.50 -1.38 15.84
N LEU A 209 9.93 -0.45 14.98
CA LEU A 209 10.35 0.89 15.42
C LEU A 209 9.38 1.98 14.94
N ARG A 210 8.51 1.68 13.97
CA ARG A 210 7.57 2.65 13.37
C ARG A 210 6.23 2.80 14.10
N TRP A 211 5.85 1.85 14.97
CA TRP A 211 4.68 1.98 15.86
C TRP A 211 4.93 2.94 17.03
N LEU A 212 6.20 3.24 17.33
CA LEU A 212 6.54 4.31 18.24
C LEU A 212 6.24 5.62 17.51
N ALA A 213 5.15 6.28 17.92
CA ALA A 213 4.86 7.63 17.47
C ALA A 213 6.11 8.49 17.67
N THR A 214 6.67 9.04 16.59
CA THR A 214 7.72 10.04 16.73
C THR A 214 7.06 11.25 17.39
N PRO A 215 7.52 11.67 18.60
CA PRO A 215 6.93 12.81 19.26
C PRO A 215 7.05 14.02 18.34
N SER A 216 5.97 14.80 18.21
CA SER A 216 6.02 16.04 17.43
C SER A 216 7.11 16.97 17.99
N VAL A 217 7.64 17.87 17.16
CA VAL A 217 8.61 18.89 17.63
C VAL A 217 8.04 19.66 18.84
N GLY A 218 6.74 19.94 18.84
CA GLY A 218 6.03 20.51 19.98
C GLY A 218 6.09 19.62 21.23
N ALA A 219 5.82 18.32 21.10
CA ALA A 219 5.89 17.36 22.19
C ALA A 219 7.31 17.25 22.79
N MET A 220 8.34 17.23 21.93
CA MET A 220 9.75 17.23 22.36
C MET A 220 10.13 18.52 23.09
N LEU A 221 9.71 19.68 22.58
CA LEU A 221 9.94 20.98 23.22
C LEU A 221 9.25 21.07 24.60
N SER A 222 8.02 20.56 24.73
CA SER A 222 7.33 20.52 26.02
C SER A 222 8.01 19.60 27.04
N LEU A 223 8.55 18.45 26.62
CA LEU A 223 9.33 17.57 27.51
C LEU A 223 10.64 18.23 27.97
N ALA A 224 11.32 18.94 27.07
CA ALA A 224 12.53 19.70 27.42
C ALA A 224 12.23 20.83 28.43
N LEU A 225 11.15 21.58 28.24
CA LEU A 225 10.71 22.63 29.17
C LEU A 225 10.31 22.07 30.54
N LEU A 226 9.63 20.92 30.58
CA LEU A 226 9.32 20.20 31.83
C LEU A 226 10.60 19.79 32.58
N GLY A 227 11.59 19.25 31.87
CA GLY A 227 12.89 18.89 32.45
C GLY A 227 13.62 20.09 33.07
N ILE A 228 13.65 21.22 32.35
CA ILE A 228 14.25 22.47 32.86
C ILE A 228 13.50 22.98 34.10
N GLY A 229 12.16 22.95 34.09
CA GLY A 229 11.32 23.36 35.21
C GLY A 229 11.56 22.51 36.48
N VAL A 230 11.71 21.19 36.33
CA VAL A 230 12.01 20.28 37.44
C VAL A 230 13.41 20.54 38.02
N VAL A 231 14.42 20.75 37.17
CA VAL A 231 15.79 21.06 37.61
C VAL A 231 15.85 22.41 38.32
N ALA A 232 15.20 23.44 37.78
CA ALA A 232 15.13 24.76 38.40
C ALA A 232 14.43 24.71 39.77
N SER A 233 13.30 24.01 39.86
CA SER A 233 12.54 23.84 41.10
C SER A 233 13.34 23.12 42.19
N ASN A 234 14.08 22.07 41.82
CA ASN A 234 14.96 21.34 42.73
C ASN A 234 16.14 22.20 43.21
N ARG A 235 16.68 23.08 42.36
CA ARG A 235 17.77 24.00 42.72
C ARG A 235 17.30 25.04 43.74
N VAL A 236 16.12 25.63 43.55
CA VAL A 236 15.51 26.59 44.49
C VAL A 236 15.21 25.93 45.84
N ARG A 237 14.69 24.69 45.83
CA ARG A 237 14.39 23.94 47.06
C ARG A 237 15.66 23.65 47.87
N ARG A 238 16.76 23.28 47.21
CA ARG A 238 18.07 23.09 47.87
C ARG A 238 18.65 24.39 48.43
N GLN A 239 18.49 25.52 47.74
CA GLN A 239 18.94 26.82 48.26
C GLN A 239 18.16 27.24 49.52
N LYS A 240 16.84 27.07 49.55
CA LYS A 240 16.04 27.36 50.76
C LYS A 240 16.40 26.48 51.95
N GLN A 241 16.80 25.23 51.72
CA GLN A 241 17.26 24.31 52.77
C GLN A 241 18.69 24.58 53.27
N ALA A 242 19.49 25.32 52.50
CA ALA A 242 20.86 25.67 52.85
C ALA A 242 20.99 27.05 53.53
N MET A 243 19.88 27.76 53.75
CA MET A 243 19.89 29.02 54.51
C MET A 243 20.03 28.69 56.02
N PRO A 244 21.01 29.28 56.73
CA PRO A 244 21.19 29.04 58.15
C PRO A 244 19.96 29.52 58.93
N ALA A 245 19.55 28.73 59.93
CA ALA A 245 18.48 29.10 60.84
C ALA A 245 18.82 30.41 61.57
N GLU A 246 17.81 31.27 61.70
CA GLU A 246 17.93 32.55 62.40
C GLU A 246 18.36 32.31 63.86
N PRO A 247 19.34 33.06 64.39
CA PRO A 247 19.87 32.79 65.72
C PRO A 247 18.79 32.97 66.79
N GLU A 248 18.66 32.00 67.69
CA GLU A 248 17.69 32.04 68.79
C GLU A 248 17.89 33.30 69.65
N PRO A 249 16.79 33.98 70.03
CA PRO A 249 16.88 35.13 70.91
C PRO A 249 17.36 34.69 72.31
N PRO A 250 18.17 35.52 72.99
CA PRO A 250 18.78 35.14 74.25
C PRO A 250 17.73 34.91 75.35
N PRO A 251 17.99 33.97 76.29
CA PRO A 251 17.04 33.63 77.34
C PRO A 251 16.80 34.82 78.29
N ALA A 252 15.53 35.07 78.59
CA ALA A 252 15.12 36.04 79.61
C ALA A 252 15.48 35.51 81.02
N GLN A 253 15.95 36.43 81.87
CA GLN A 253 16.50 36.19 83.21
C GLN A 253 15.50 35.57 84.19
#